data_AF-A0A9D7DWS2-F1
#
_entry.id   AF-A0A9D7DWS2-F1
#
_cell.length_a   1.000
_cell.length_b   1.000
_cell.length_c   1.000
_cell.angle_alpha   90.00
_cell.angle_beta   90.00
_cell.angle_gamma   90.00
#
_symmetry.space_group_name_H-M   'P 1'
#
loop_
_entity.id
_entity.type
_entity.pdbx_description
1 polymer ?
#
loop_
_entity_poly.entity_id
_entity_poly.type
_entity_poly.pdbx_seq_one_letter_code
_entity_poly.pdbx_strand_id
1 'polypeptide(L)'
;MVNPLLPRLLISLAIAGVAAFSAWRSAQDMSARAGGGSRFRPRRGKSARHSLGDDAPVMVDRQAIARTRDALSGATLDPDAEIFRCADCQSFYTAASVRALAQENGARCINCGSTDRVPVQVVARQ
;
A
#
# COMPACT_ATOMS: atom_id res chain seq x y z
N MET A 1 -29.27 40.04 24.52
CA MET A 1 -30.25 39.10 23.95
C MET A 1 -29.55 38.28 22.86
N VAL A 2 -29.20 37.04 23.13
CA VAL A 2 -28.50 36.17 22.15
C VAL A 2 -29.52 35.70 21.14
N ASN A 3 -29.32 36.04 19.87
CA ASN A 3 -30.27 35.73 18.80
C ASN A 3 -30.32 34.20 18.57
N PRO A 4 -31.42 33.51 18.92
CA PRO A 4 -31.48 32.03 18.92
C PRO A 4 -31.43 31.42 17.51
N LEU A 5 -31.42 32.27 16.47
CA LEU A 5 -31.33 31.88 15.06
C LEU A 5 -29.88 31.60 14.63
N LEU A 6 -28.88 32.23 15.27
CA LEU A 6 -27.47 32.05 14.93
C LEU A 6 -26.96 30.60 15.15
N PRO A 7 -27.22 29.95 16.31
CA PRO A 7 -26.75 28.58 16.52
C PRO A 7 -27.46 27.56 15.60
N ARG A 8 -28.73 27.81 15.23
CA ARG A 8 -29.47 26.94 14.31
C ARG A 8 -28.93 27.02 12.88
N LEU A 9 -28.57 28.22 12.42
CA LEU A 9 -27.92 28.42 11.13
C LEU A 9 -26.56 27.71 11.05
N LEU A 10 -25.75 27.82 12.10
CA LEU A 10 -24.44 27.15 12.16
C LEU A 10 -24.58 25.62 12.12
N ILE A 11 -25.54 25.04 12.85
CA ILE A 11 -25.80 23.60 12.84
C ILE A 11 -26.27 23.14 11.46
N SER A 12 -27.18 23.90 10.81
CA SER A 12 -27.68 23.54 9.47
C SER A 12 -26.57 23.58 8.40
N LEU A 13 -25.66 24.56 8.46
CA LEU A 13 -24.50 24.65 7.57
C LEU A 13 -23.51 23.50 7.80
N ALA A 14 -23.29 23.10 9.05
CA ALA A 14 -22.42 21.97 9.38
C ALA A 14 -22.98 20.65 8.81
N ILE A 15 -24.29 20.39 8.95
CA ILE A 15 -24.93 19.19 8.42
C ILE A 15 -24.89 19.17 6.88
N ALA A 16 -25.20 20.30 6.24
CA ALA A 16 -25.13 20.43 4.79
C ALA A 16 -23.69 20.22 4.27
N GLY A 17 -22.69 20.75 4.97
CA GLY A 17 -21.27 20.56 4.66
C GLY A 17 -20.84 19.09 4.74
N VAL A 18 -21.25 18.36 5.78
CA VAL A 18 -20.94 16.93 5.94
C VAL A 18 -21.59 16.07 4.84
N ALA A 19 -22.84 16.37 4.46
CA ALA A 19 -23.53 15.67 3.38
C ALA A 19 -22.89 15.95 2.00
N ALA A 20 -22.48 17.19 1.74
CA ALA A 20 -21.77 17.55 0.52
C ALA A 20 -20.38 16.89 0.45
N PHE A 21 -19.67 16.83 1.58
CA PHE A 21 -18.34 16.21 1.66
C PHE A 21 -18.38 14.69 1.50
N SER A 22 -19.40 14.01 2.03
CA SER A 22 -19.58 12.55 1.85
C SER A 22 -20.01 12.19 0.42
N ALA A 23 -20.84 13.02 -0.22
CA ALA A 23 -21.17 12.89 -1.64
C ALA A 23 -19.95 13.14 -2.54
N TRP A 24 -19.10 14.12 -2.21
CA TRP A 24 -17.87 14.37 -2.96
C TRP A 24 -16.84 13.23 -2.78
N ARG A 25 -16.70 12.68 -1.57
CA ARG A 25 -15.81 11.53 -1.32
C ARG A 25 -16.24 10.28 -2.08
N SER A 26 -17.55 10.01 -2.16
CA SER A 26 -18.08 8.88 -2.95
C SER A 26 -18.01 9.12 -4.46
N ALA A 27 -18.07 10.37 -4.93
CA ALA A 27 -17.83 10.71 -6.32
C ALA A 27 -16.36 10.48 -6.75
N GLN A 28 -15.38 10.62 -5.84
CA GLN A 28 -13.98 10.29 -6.13
C GLN A 28 -13.77 8.79 -6.42
N ASP A 29 -14.56 7.91 -5.81
CA ASP A 29 -14.56 6.46 -6.13
C ASP A 29 -15.21 6.15 -7.49
N MET A 30 -16.10 7.02 -7.99
CA MET A 30 -16.83 6.86 -9.26
C MET A 30 -16.02 7.32 -10.48
N SER A 31 -15.03 8.20 -10.30
CA SER A 31 -14.12 8.68 -11.36
C SER A 31 -13.26 7.58 -12.01
N ALA A 32 -13.32 6.34 -11.51
CA ALA A 32 -12.61 5.19 -12.08
C ALA A 32 -13.35 4.51 -13.26
N ARG A 33 -14.55 4.95 -13.66
CA ARG A 33 -15.36 4.23 -14.68
C ARG A 33 -15.73 4.99 -15.95
N ALA A 34 -15.31 6.24 -16.14
CA ALA A 34 -15.61 6.99 -17.35
C ALA A 34 -14.33 7.54 -18.00
N GLY A 35 -13.83 6.87 -19.05
CA GLY A 35 -12.72 7.39 -19.83
C GLY A 35 -12.00 6.31 -20.65
N GLY A 36 -12.49 6.10 -21.88
CA GLY A 36 -11.84 5.26 -22.88
C GLY A 36 -10.48 5.80 -23.32
N GLY A 37 -9.63 4.86 -23.71
CA GLY A 37 -8.26 5.08 -24.17
C GLY A 37 -7.39 3.92 -23.70
N SER A 38 -7.30 2.87 -24.51
CA SER A 38 -6.50 1.67 -24.27
C SER A 38 -5.01 2.00 -24.21
N ARG A 39 -4.54 2.48 -23.05
CA ARG A 39 -3.16 2.24 -22.61
C ARG A 39 -3.23 1.03 -21.69
N PHE A 40 -2.43 0.01 -22.01
CA PHE A 40 -2.22 -1.11 -21.11
C PHE A 40 -1.74 -0.57 -19.76
N ARG A 41 -2.63 -0.54 -18.78
CA ARG A 41 -2.31 -0.32 -17.37
C ARG A 41 -2.49 -1.70 -16.74
N PRO A 42 -1.41 -2.38 -16.28
CA PRO A 42 -1.58 -3.67 -15.63
C PRO A 42 -2.56 -3.49 -14.48
N ARG A 43 -3.73 -4.11 -14.65
CA ARG A 43 -4.79 -4.08 -13.66
C ARG A 43 -4.18 -4.72 -12.43
N ARG A 44 -4.04 -3.95 -11.35
CA ARG A 44 -3.66 -4.49 -10.06
C ARG A 44 -4.70 -5.54 -9.73
N GLY A 45 -4.38 -6.80 -10.01
CA GLY A 45 -5.19 -7.92 -9.58
C GLY A 45 -5.43 -7.73 -8.09
N LYS A 46 -6.68 -7.91 -7.66
CA LYS A 46 -6.93 -8.17 -6.25
C LYS A 46 -6.08 -9.41 -5.95
N SER A 47 -4.89 -9.19 -5.40
CA SER A 47 -4.02 -10.27 -4.96
C SER A 47 -4.91 -11.10 -4.08
N ALA A 48 -5.07 -12.38 -4.43
CA ALA A 48 -5.74 -13.31 -3.56
C ALA A 48 -5.08 -13.11 -2.21
N ARG A 49 -5.86 -12.64 -1.22
CA ARG A 49 -5.36 -12.51 0.16
C ARG A 49 -4.76 -13.87 0.45
N HIS A 50 -3.43 -13.95 0.54
CA HIS A 50 -2.78 -15.16 1.01
C HIS A 50 -3.37 -15.34 2.39
N SER A 51 -4.26 -16.33 2.53
CA SER A 51 -4.83 -16.68 3.80
C SER A 51 -3.66 -17.00 4.71
N LEU A 52 -3.47 -16.13 5.70
CA LEU A 52 -2.66 -16.35 6.90
C LEU A 52 -2.79 -17.81 7.31
N GLY A 53 -1.70 -18.55 7.17
CA GLY A 53 -1.69 -20.00 7.39
C GLY A 53 -0.32 -20.53 7.70
N ASP A 54 0.72 -20.03 7.02
CA ASP A 54 2.09 -20.40 7.34
C ASP A 54 2.95 -19.13 7.33
N ASP A 55 3.54 -18.77 8.48
CA ASP A 55 4.67 -17.84 8.60
C ASP A 55 5.94 -18.36 7.89
N ALA A 56 5.78 -19.30 6.96
CA ALA A 56 6.85 -19.90 6.21
C ALA A 56 7.55 -18.82 5.40
N PRO A 57 8.88 -18.69 5.54
CA PRO A 57 9.62 -17.75 4.75
C PRO A 57 9.49 -18.10 3.28
N VAL A 58 9.44 -17.08 2.43
CA VAL A 58 9.31 -17.35 1.01
C VAL A 58 10.68 -17.65 0.43
N MET A 59 10.80 -18.83 -0.16
CA MET A 59 12.02 -19.29 -0.80
C MET A 59 12.24 -18.57 -2.12
N VAL A 60 13.39 -17.90 -2.27
CA VAL A 60 13.77 -17.22 -3.50
C VAL A 60 15.22 -17.55 -3.86
N ASP A 61 15.47 -17.80 -5.13
CA ASP A 61 16.80 -18.08 -5.65
C ASP A 61 17.77 -16.89 -5.44
N ARG A 62 19.00 -17.21 -5.03
CA ARG A 62 20.06 -16.23 -4.77
C ARG A 62 20.32 -15.32 -5.97
N GLN A 63 20.37 -15.86 -7.19
CA GLN A 63 20.61 -15.03 -8.38
C GLN A 63 19.40 -14.15 -8.72
N ALA A 64 18.18 -14.60 -8.43
CA ALA A 64 16.98 -13.79 -8.57
C ALA A 64 17.03 -12.59 -7.62
N ILE A 65 17.43 -12.79 -6.36
CA ILE A 65 17.59 -11.70 -5.39
C ILE A 65 18.68 -10.72 -5.82
N ALA A 66 19.84 -11.20 -6.26
CA ALA A 66 20.96 -10.35 -6.70
C ALA A 66 20.62 -9.43 -7.90
N ARG A 67 19.59 -9.80 -8.69
CA ARG A 67 19.10 -8.99 -9.82
C ARG A 67 17.91 -8.09 -9.45
N THR A 68 17.44 -8.16 -8.21
CA THR A 68 16.28 -7.42 -7.72
C THR A 68 16.73 -6.13 -7.02
N ARG A 69 15.88 -5.11 -7.03
CA ARG A 69 16.11 -3.84 -6.36
C ARG A 69 15.19 -3.68 -5.15
N ASP A 70 15.70 -3.04 -4.12
CA ASP A 70 14.92 -2.54 -3.01
C ASP A 70 13.90 -1.52 -3.53
N ALA A 71 12.62 -1.73 -3.22
CA ALA A 71 11.58 -0.88 -3.76
C ALA A 71 11.64 0.56 -3.22
N LEU A 72 12.15 0.78 -2.00
CA LEU A 72 12.26 2.12 -1.41
C LEU A 72 13.51 2.85 -1.88
N SER A 73 14.69 2.24 -1.73
CA SER A 73 15.97 2.90 -2.00
C SER A 73 16.42 2.78 -3.46
N GLY A 74 15.86 1.82 -4.22
CA GLY A 74 16.30 1.49 -5.57
C GLY A 74 17.66 0.78 -5.64
N ALA A 75 18.31 0.55 -4.50
CA ALA A 75 19.59 -0.17 -4.43
C ALA A 75 19.42 -1.65 -4.81
N THR A 76 20.46 -2.26 -5.36
CA THR A 76 20.48 -3.71 -5.59
C THR A 76 20.41 -4.45 -4.26
N LEU A 77 19.66 -5.53 -4.19
CA LEU A 77 19.57 -6.35 -2.99
C LEU A 77 20.80 -7.25 -2.84
N ASP A 78 21.34 -7.27 -1.62
CA ASP A 78 22.37 -8.22 -1.21
C ASP A 78 21.70 -9.55 -0.80
N PRO A 79 21.98 -10.67 -1.48
CA PRO A 79 21.41 -11.97 -1.12
C PRO A 79 21.82 -12.50 0.26
N ASP A 80 22.85 -11.93 0.89
CA ASP A 80 23.27 -12.28 2.25
C ASP A 80 22.62 -11.42 3.33
N ALA A 81 21.88 -10.38 2.95
CA ALA A 81 21.17 -9.51 3.86
C ALA A 81 19.76 -10.05 4.20
N GLU A 82 19.19 -9.57 5.30
CA GLU A 82 17.80 -9.83 5.64
C GLU A 82 16.86 -9.06 4.69
N ILE A 83 15.99 -9.82 4.00
CA ILE A 83 15.09 -9.32 2.95
C ILE A 83 13.65 -9.67 3.31
N PHE A 84 12.77 -8.71 3.05
CA PHE A 84 11.34 -8.83 3.20
C PHE A 84 10.64 -8.63 1.87
N ARG A 85 9.50 -9.28 1.72
CA ARG A 85 8.63 -9.11 0.55
C ARG A 85 7.23 -8.74 0.99
N CYS A 86 6.63 -7.76 0.31
CA CYS A 86 5.21 -7.46 0.53
C CYS A 86 4.35 -8.66 0.09
N ALA A 87 3.46 -9.14 0.97
CA ALA A 87 2.60 -10.28 0.66
C ALA A 87 1.63 -9.98 -0.50
N ASP A 88 1.16 -8.73 -0.61
CA ASP A 88 0.16 -8.35 -1.61
C ASP A 88 0.76 -8.11 -2.99
N CYS A 89 1.77 -7.23 -3.10
CA CYS A 89 2.31 -6.81 -4.40
C CYS A 89 3.72 -7.30 -4.70
N GLN A 90 4.28 -8.17 -3.84
CA GLN A 90 5.54 -8.88 -4.10
C GLN A 90 6.79 -7.99 -4.24
N SER A 91 6.71 -6.72 -3.83
CA SER A 91 7.87 -5.81 -3.82
C SER A 91 8.83 -6.18 -2.70
N PHE A 92 10.13 -6.10 -2.97
CA PHE A 92 11.19 -6.47 -2.03
C PHE A 92 11.77 -5.26 -1.30
N TYR A 93 12.19 -5.48 -0.06
CA TYR A 93 12.76 -4.49 0.84
C TYR A 93 13.88 -5.10 1.67
N THR A 94 14.91 -4.31 1.94
CA THR A 94 15.90 -4.57 2.99
C THR A 94 15.31 -4.31 4.37
N ALA A 95 15.91 -4.89 5.41
CA ALA A 95 15.57 -4.58 6.80
C ALA A 95 15.69 -3.07 7.14
N ALA A 96 16.62 -2.35 6.51
CA ALA A 96 16.75 -0.90 6.66
C ALA A 96 15.53 -0.16 6.09
N SER A 97 15.12 -0.49 4.86
CA SER A 97 13.93 0.10 4.23
C SER A 97 12.64 -0.24 4.98
N VAL A 98 12.52 -1.45 5.53
CA VAL A 98 11.38 -1.84 6.36
C VAL A 98 11.28 -0.96 7.62
N ARG A 99 12.41 -0.71 8.30
CA ARG A 99 12.49 0.16 9.48
C ARG A 99 12.15 1.61 9.13
N ALA A 100 12.69 2.14 8.03
CA ALA A 100 12.36 3.47 7.54
C ALA A 100 10.84 3.61 7.28
N LEU A 101 10.23 2.64 6.60
CA LEU A 101 8.79 2.66 6.34
C LEU A 101 7.95 2.60 7.62
N ALA A 102 8.40 1.85 8.64
CA ALA A 102 7.72 1.80 9.93
C ALA A 102 7.70 3.18 10.61
N GLN A 103 8.81 3.92 10.52
CA GLN A 103 8.95 5.24 11.14
C GLN A 103 8.22 6.34 10.34
N GLU A 104 8.28 6.29 9.01
CA GLU A 104 7.88 7.42 8.16
C GLU A 104 6.48 7.26 7.52
N ASN A 105 6.02 6.03 7.31
CA ASN A 105 4.78 5.76 6.56
C ASN A 105 3.88 4.71 7.25
N GLY A 106 4.01 4.55 8.58
CA GLY A 106 3.20 3.59 9.33
C GLY A 106 3.32 2.16 8.79
N ALA A 107 4.54 1.77 8.38
CA ALA A 107 4.88 0.46 7.82
C ALA A 107 4.15 0.09 6.51
N ARG A 108 3.57 1.05 5.79
CA ARG A 108 2.91 0.78 4.50
C ARG A 108 3.91 0.56 3.37
N CYS A 109 3.65 -0.43 2.54
CA CYS A 109 4.35 -0.66 1.27
C CYS A 109 4.15 0.54 0.35
N ILE A 110 5.23 1.10 -0.20
CA ILE A 110 5.16 2.27 -1.08
C ILE A 110 4.39 2.01 -2.38
N ASN A 111 4.37 0.75 -2.83
CA ASN A 111 3.71 0.38 -4.08
C ASN A 111 2.23 0.17 -3.83
N CYS A 112 1.84 -0.61 -2.82
CA CYS A 112 0.45 -1.04 -2.62
C CYS A 112 -0.29 -0.55 -1.40
N GLY A 113 0.39 0.10 -0.46
CA GLY A 113 -0.20 0.57 0.78
C GLY A 113 -0.43 -0.53 1.82
N SER A 114 -0.20 -1.80 1.49
CA SER A 114 -0.30 -2.91 2.45
C SER A 114 0.76 -2.82 3.53
N THR A 115 0.41 -3.26 4.74
CA THR A 115 1.34 -3.43 5.86
C THR A 115 1.85 -4.87 5.97
N ASP A 116 1.34 -5.78 5.14
CA ASP A 116 1.67 -7.20 5.22
C ASP A 116 2.97 -7.51 4.47
N ARG A 117 3.91 -8.14 5.19
CA ARG A 117 5.27 -8.41 4.77
C ARG A 117 5.70 -9.76 5.32
N VAL A 118 6.34 -10.54 4.47
CA VAL A 118 6.86 -11.87 4.81
C VAL A 118 8.38 -11.90 4.66
N PRO A 119 9.11 -12.60 5.54
CA PRO A 119 10.54 -12.79 5.40
C PRO A 119 10.85 -13.62 4.16
N VAL A 120 11.97 -13.32 3.50
CA VAL A 120 12.47 -14.07 2.35
C VAL A 120 13.64 -14.92 2.81
N GLN A 121 13.59 -16.21 2.51
CA GLN A 121 14.72 -17.11 2.70
C GLN A 121 15.39 -17.35 1.35
N VAL A 122 16.65 -16.95 1.27
CA VAL A 122 17.46 -17.07 0.05
C VAL A 122 18.03 -18.48 -0.03
N VAL A 123 17.76 -19.16 -1.15
CA VAL A 123 18.31 -20.50 -1.42
C VAL A 123 19.33 -20.45 -2.55
N ALA A 124 20.38 -21.26 -2.43
CA ALA A 124 21.22 -21.59 -3.56
C ALA A 124 20.45 -22.54 -4.47
N ARG A 125 20.22 -22.18 -5.74
CA ARG A 125 19.84 -23.17 -6.75
C ARG A 125 20.93 -24.23 -6.84
N GLN A 126 20.53 -25.49 -6.72
CA GLN A 126 21.31 -26.64 -7.18
C GLN A 126 21.26 -26.70 -8.70
#